data_AF-A0A1E9J3J9-F1
#
_entry.id   AF-A0A1E9J3J9-F1
#
_cell.length_a   1.000
_cell.length_b   1.000
_cell.length_c   1.000
_cell.angle_alpha   90.00
_cell.angle_beta   90.00
_cell.angle_gamma   90.00
#
_symmetry.space_group_name_H-M   'P 1'
#
loop_
_entity.id
_entity.type
_entity.pdbx_description
1 polymer ?
#
loop_
_entity_poly.entity_id
_entity_poly.type
_entity_poly.pdbx_seq_one_letter_code
_entity_poly.pdbx_strand_id
1 'polypeptide(L)'
;MKEKIKVAVPEFVLKTLKEDQKHFDMTKEKLCNEILLKFSRENLNCYCDIQFNKNEYLQFNLNKTNKIYYEELSKKIDGKNDSEKIRKIFSEYAVLQPFVRESILFWEKIICINSFEKNKKNLKICTNGSIYEGKVEKLFIDEEKGYLMAKINKCNHYVSEIKILN
;
A
#
# COMPACT_ATOMS: atom_id res chain seq x y z
N MET A 1 14.35 20.38 5.32
CA MET A 1 13.95 19.74 6.58
C MET A 1 13.07 18.54 6.29
N LYS A 2 13.24 17.43 7.02
CA LYS A 2 12.25 16.36 7.11
C LYS A 2 11.19 16.83 8.11
N GLU A 3 9.94 16.92 7.69
CA GLU A 3 8.85 17.32 8.57
C GLU A 3 8.34 16.08 9.30
N LYS A 4 8.28 16.16 10.63
CA LYS A 4 7.89 15.04 11.47
C LYS A 4 6.37 15.09 11.68
N ILE A 5 5.67 14.11 11.15
CA ILE A 5 4.25 13.90 11.43
C ILE A 5 4.11 13.18 12.77
N LYS A 6 3.20 13.67 13.61
CA LYS A 6 2.74 13.01 14.84
C LYS A 6 1.23 13.17 14.94
N VAL A 7 0.49 12.09 14.70
CA VAL A 7 -0.98 12.11 14.67
C VAL A 7 -1.50 10.98 15.54
N ALA A 8 -2.49 11.28 16.39
CA ALA A 8 -3.23 10.25 17.12
C ALA A 8 -4.13 9.48 16.14
N VAL A 9 -4.03 8.16 16.11
CA VAL A 9 -4.81 7.25 15.26
C VAL A 9 -5.33 6.08 16.10
N PRO A 10 -6.42 5.42 15.70
CA PRO A 10 -6.86 4.20 16.37
C PRO A 10 -5.78 3.10 16.38
N GLU A 11 -5.75 2.28 17.44
CA GLU A 11 -4.74 1.21 17.61
C GLU A 11 -4.68 0.23 16.42
N PHE A 12 -5.83 -0.13 15.84
CA PHE A 12 -5.88 -1.05 14.71
C PHE A 12 -5.12 -0.54 13.49
N VAL A 13 -5.05 0.78 13.29
CA VAL A 13 -4.27 1.39 12.20
C VAL A 13 -2.80 1.02 12.34
N LEU A 14 -2.25 1.12 13.56
CA LEU A 14 -0.86 0.77 13.81
C LEU A 14 -0.60 -0.73 13.67
N LYS A 15 -1.57 -1.57 14.05
CA LYS A 15 -1.50 -3.01 13.84
C LYS A 15 -1.44 -3.35 12.35
N THR A 16 -2.36 -2.82 11.56
CA THR A 16 -2.40 -3.02 10.10
C THR A 16 -1.09 -2.55 9.46
N LEU A 17 -0.59 -1.36 9.83
CA LEU A 17 0.69 -0.86 9.32
C LEU A 17 1.87 -1.76 9.68
N LYS A 18 1.90 -2.39 10.86
CA LYS A 18 2.97 -3.32 11.25
C LYS A 18 2.92 -4.61 10.43
N GLU A 19 1.73 -5.15 10.20
CA GLU A 19 1.52 -6.32 9.36
C GLU A 19 1.98 -6.05 7.92
N ASP A 20 1.54 -4.92 7.35
CA ASP A 20 1.89 -4.50 6.00
C ASP A 20 3.38 -4.16 5.85
N GLN A 21 4.02 -3.54 6.86
CA GLN A 21 5.49 -3.34 6.85
C GLN A 21 6.24 -4.66 6.73
N LYS A 22 5.83 -5.67 7.51
CA LYS A 22 6.44 -7.00 7.49
C LYS A 22 6.20 -7.70 6.17
N HIS A 23 4.98 -7.65 5.65
CA HIS A 23 4.62 -8.34 4.41
C HIS A 23 5.25 -7.68 3.18
N PHE A 24 5.23 -6.36 3.09
CA PHE A 24 5.76 -5.62 1.95
C PHE A 24 7.28 -5.40 1.98
N ASP A 25 7.95 -5.83 3.06
CA ASP A 25 9.36 -5.54 3.34
C ASP A 25 9.67 -4.04 3.18
N MET A 26 8.87 -3.21 3.85
CA MET A 26 9.01 -1.76 3.81
C MET A 26 9.27 -1.19 5.19
N THR A 27 10.14 -0.18 5.26
CA THR A 27 10.25 0.63 6.47
C THR A 27 8.95 1.39 6.71
N LYS A 28 8.65 1.68 7.98
CA LYS A 28 7.52 2.53 8.38
C LYS A 28 7.46 3.82 7.58
N GLU A 29 8.60 4.48 7.42
CA GLU A 29 8.73 5.73 6.68
C GLU A 29 8.31 5.56 5.23
N LYS A 30 8.79 4.52 4.55
CA LYS A 30 8.43 4.25 3.15
C LYS A 30 6.94 3.96 3.02
N LEU A 31 6.42 3.03 3.82
CA LEU A 31 5.01 2.63 3.76
C LEU A 31 4.07 3.82 4.02
N CYS A 32 4.31 4.60 5.08
CA CYS A 32 3.46 5.75 5.41
C CYS A 32 3.46 6.81 4.30
N ASN A 33 4.62 7.03 3.67
CA ASN A 33 4.73 7.98 2.57
C ASN A 33 4.00 7.49 1.31
N GLU A 34 4.08 6.20 0.98
CA GLU A 34 3.34 5.60 -0.14
C GLU A 34 1.83 5.65 0.08
N ILE A 35 1.36 5.29 1.29
CA ILE A 35 -0.06 5.36 1.66
C ILE A 35 -0.57 6.79 1.50
N LEU A 36 0.11 7.77 2.10
CA LEU A 36 -0.27 9.17 1.97
C LEU A 36 -0.39 9.59 0.51
N LEU A 37 0.55 9.21 -0.35
CA LEU A 37 0.56 9.61 -1.75
C LEU A 37 -0.55 8.94 -2.56
N LYS A 38 -0.74 7.63 -2.42
CA LYS A 38 -1.73 6.87 -3.21
C LYS A 38 -3.15 7.16 -2.74
N PHE A 39 -3.40 7.16 -1.43
CA PHE A 39 -4.75 7.36 -0.88
C PHE A 39 -5.23 8.81 -0.96
N SER A 40 -4.31 9.79 -0.95
CA SER A 40 -4.71 11.20 -1.20
C SER A 40 -5.11 11.47 -2.66
N ARG A 41 -4.73 10.59 -3.61
CA ARG A 41 -5.14 10.69 -5.02
C ARG A 41 -6.49 10.04 -5.27
N GLU A 42 -6.76 8.92 -4.61
CA GLU A 42 -7.90 8.05 -4.90
C GLU A 42 -9.23 8.59 -4.31
N ASN A 43 -9.20 9.60 -3.42
CA ASN A 43 -10.40 10.17 -2.77
C ASN A 43 -11.39 9.09 -2.31
N LEU A 44 -10.87 8.08 -1.60
CA LEU A 44 -11.67 6.94 -1.16
C LEU A 44 -12.60 7.41 -0.03
N ASN A 45 -13.87 7.68 -0.35
CA ASN A 45 -14.90 8.07 0.62
C ASN A 45 -15.35 6.89 1.50
N CYS A 46 -14.40 6.15 2.09
CA CYS A 46 -14.65 4.97 2.90
C CYS A 46 -14.56 5.26 4.41
N TYR A 47 -14.41 6.54 4.80
CA TYR A 47 -14.36 6.91 6.20
C TYR A 47 -15.69 6.68 6.90
N CYS A 48 -15.72 5.67 7.75
CA CYS A 48 -16.64 5.66 8.88
C CYS A 48 -15.95 6.36 10.04
N ASP A 49 -16.62 7.34 10.65
CA ASP A 49 -16.18 8.02 11.88
C ASP A 49 -16.32 7.07 13.07
N ILE A 50 -15.58 5.96 13.03
CA ILE A 50 -15.60 4.96 14.08
C ILE A 50 -14.73 5.50 15.22
N GLN A 51 -15.39 6.01 16.24
CA GLN A 51 -14.74 6.44 17.47
C GLN A 51 -14.27 5.21 18.24
N PHE A 52 -12.99 4.84 18.06
CA PHE A 52 -12.37 3.79 18.86
C PHE A 52 -11.87 4.34 20.20
N ASN A 53 -12.10 3.59 21.28
CA ASN A 53 -11.78 3.99 22.65
C ASN A 53 -10.27 4.09 22.95
N LYS A 54 -9.39 3.58 22.07
CA LYS A 54 -7.93 3.61 22.24
C LYS A 54 -7.24 4.20 21.01
N ASN A 55 -6.59 5.35 21.23
CA ASN A 55 -5.77 6.02 20.24
C ASN A 55 -4.30 5.95 20.63
N GLU A 56 -3.43 5.73 19.64
CA GLU A 56 -1.98 5.77 19.77
C GLU A 56 -1.37 6.76 18.75
N TYR A 57 -0.11 7.13 18.92
CA TYR A 57 0.55 8.09 18.04
C TYR A 57 1.27 7.42 16.88
N LEU A 58 0.78 7.64 15.66
CA LEU A 58 1.54 7.40 14.43
C LEU A 58 2.59 8.52 14.25
N GLN A 59 3.85 8.12 14.09
CA GLN A 59 4.97 9.04 13.87
C GLN A 59 5.87 8.57 12.74
N PHE A 60 6.10 9.45 11.76
CA PHE A 60 7.00 9.23 10.62
C PHE A 60 7.46 10.57 10.04
N ASN A 61 8.47 10.53 9.17
CA ASN A 61 8.98 11.71 8.48
C ASN A 61 8.41 11.79 7.06
N LEU A 62 7.86 12.93 6.68
CA LEU A 62 7.42 13.20 5.31
C LEU A 62 8.63 13.35 4.38
N ASN A 63 8.58 12.67 3.25
CA ASN A 63 9.55 12.91 2.17
C ASN A 63 9.26 14.26 1.50
N LYS A 64 10.31 14.98 1.08
CA LYS A 64 10.18 16.30 0.44
C LYS A 64 9.28 16.27 -0.79
N THR A 65 9.40 15.23 -1.62
CA THR A 65 8.58 15.06 -2.82
C THR A 65 7.12 14.82 -2.46
N ASN A 66 6.85 13.99 -1.44
CA ASN A 66 5.49 13.68 -1.01
C ASN A 66 4.82 14.87 -0.33
N LYS A 67 5.59 15.77 0.29
CA LYS A 67 5.08 17.01 0.86
C LYS A 67 4.32 17.85 -0.18
N ILE A 68 4.95 18.12 -1.32
CA ILE A 68 4.35 18.95 -2.38
C ILE A 68 3.05 18.31 -2.89
N TYR A 69 3.08 16.99 -3.15
CA TYR A 69 1.88 16.28 -3.60
C TYR A 69 0.79 16.27 -2.52
N TYR A 70 1.15 16.03 -1.26
CA TYR A 70 0.19 16.02 -0.16
C TYR A 70 -0.43 17.40 0.05
N GLU A 71 0.34 18.49 0.01
CA GLU A 71 -0.18 19.85 0.16
C GLU A 71 -1.23 20.18 -0.91
N GLU A 72 -1.03 19.74 -2.15
CA GLU A 72 -2.02 19.94 -3.22
C GLU A 72 -3.23 19.01 -3.11
N LEU A 73 -3.02 17.74 -2.76
CA LEU A 73 -4.10 16.74 -2.69
C LEU A 73 -4.95 16.90 -1.42
N SER A 74 -4.34 17.26 -0.29
CA SER A 74 -5.02 17.47 0.99
C SER A 74 -6.03 18.62 0.96
N LYS A 75 -5.94 19.56 0.01
CA LYS A 75 -6.97 20.58 -0.22
C LYS A 75 -8.34 19.98 -0.57
N LYS A 76 -8.36 18.77 -1.13
CA LYS A 76 -9.57 18.06 -1.56
C LYS A 76 -10.12 17.09 -0.51
N ILE A 77 -9.39 16.89 0.59
CA ILE A 77 -9.76 15.94 1.63
C ILE A 77 -10.50 16.69 2.73
N ASP A 78 -11.71 16.23 3.06
CA ASP A 78 -12.47 16.77 4.20
C ASP A 78 -11.69 16.61 5.50
N GLY A 79 -11.59 17.69 6.25
CA GLY A 79 -10.90 17.75 7.55
C GLY A 79 -10.52 19.18 7.88
N LYS A 80 -10.66 19.58 9.15
CA LYS A 80 -10.41 20.96 9.59
C LYS A 80 -8.92 21.31 9.63
N ASN A 81 -8.07 20.31 9.84
CA ASN A 81 -6.62 20.46 9.92
C ASN A 81 -5.90 19.22 9.36
N ASP A 82 -4.58 19.31 9.16
CA ASP A 82 -3.78 18.22 8.60
C ASP A 82 -3.80 16.94 9.45
N SER A 83 -3.91 17.06 10.77
CA SER A 83 -3.96 15.89 11.64
C SER A 83 -5.23 15.07 11.41
N GLU A 84 -6.37 15.72 11.21
CA GLU A 84 -7.64 15.07 10.87
C GLU A 84 -7.57 14.40 9.49
N LYS A 85 -7.04 15.10 8.49
CA LYS A 85 -6.89 14.55 7.12
C LYS A 85 -5.97 13.33 7.10
N ILE A 86 -4.83 13.40 7.78
CA ILE A 86 -3.90 12.28 7.90
C ILE A 86 -4.57 11.11 8.63
N ARG A 87 -5.25 11.37 9.76
CA ARG A 87 -5.97 10.32 10.49
C ARG A 87 -7.02 9.63 9.61
N LYS A 88 -7.78 10.41 8.83
CA LYS A 88 -8.77 9.91 7.89
C LYS A 88 -8.14 8.96 6.87
N ILE A 89 -7.08 9.41 6.18
CA ILE A 89 -6.35 8.59 5.19
C ILE A 89 -5.88 7.25 5.78
N PHE A 90 -5.22 7.28 6.94
CA PHE A 90 -4.70 6.05 7.53
C PHE A 90 -5.78 5.13 8.08
N SER A 91 -6.91 5.68 8.51
CA SER A 91 -8.07 4.90 8.94
C SER A 91 -8.74 4.24 7.74
N GLU A 92 -8.97 4.98 6.65
CA GLU A 92 -9.47 4.46 5.38
C GLU A 92 -8.57 3.36 4.82
N TYR A 93 -7.25 3.56 4.86
CA TYR A 93 -6.30 2.51 4.51
C TYR A 93 -6.52 1.25 5.35
N ALA A 94 -6.55 1.40 6.67
CA ALA A 94 -6.49 0.27 7.58
C ALA A 94 -7.79 -0.56 7.65
N VAL A 95 -8.94 0.00 7.24
CA VAL A 95 -10.22 -0.75 7.19
C VAL A 95 -10.36 -1.63 5.94
N LEU A 96 -9.55 -1.39 4.91
CA LEU A 96 -9.58 -2.19 3.69
C LEU A 96 -8.98 -3.59 3.92
N GLN A 97 -9.46 -4.57 3.17
CA GLN A 97 -8.89 -5.93 3.15
C GLN A 97 -7.43 -5.90 2.60
N PRO A 98 -6.54 -6.82 3.01
CA PRO A 98 -5.12 -6.77 2.66
C PRO A 98 -4.84 -6.70 1.15
N PHE A 99 -5.51 -7.54 0.34
CA PHE A 99 -5.37 -7.48 -1.12
C PHE A 99 -5.81 -6.14 -1.73
N VAL A 100 -6.78 -5.44 -1.13
CA VAL A 100 -7.23 -4.12 -1.63
C VAL A 100 -6.17 -3.06 -1.32
N ARG A 101 -5.60 -3.09 -0.10
CA ARG A 101 -4.49 -2.21 0.27
C ARG A 101 -3.29 -2.41 -0.65
N GLU A 102 -2.92 -3.67 -0.91
CA GLU A 102 -1.84 -4.01 -1.82
C GLU A 102 -2.14 -3.59 -3.27
N SER A 103 -3.40 -3.75 -3.71
CA SER A 103 -3.82 -3.33 -5.07
C SER A 103 -3.60 -1.84 -5.32
N ILE A 104 -3.91 -1.01 -4.33
CA ILE A 104 -3.73 0.45 -4.43
C ILE A 104 -2.24 0.82 -4.39
N LEU A 105 -1.48 0.20 -3.48
CA LEU A 105 -0.04 0.51 -3.33
C LEU A 105 0.80 0.03 -4.52
N PHE A 106 0.48 -1.13 -5.09
CA PHE A 106 1.25 -1.76 -6.16
C PHE A 106 0.52 -1.77 -7.51
N TRP A 107 -0.43 -0.84 -7.71
CA TRP A 107 -1.28 -0.74 -8.90
C TRP A 107 -0.53 -0.91 -10.23
N GLU A 108 0.57 -0.17 -10.42
CA GLU A 108 1.38 -0.22 -11.64
C GLU A 108 1.99 -1.61 -11.89
N LYS A 109 2.47 -2.26 -10.82
CA LYS A 109 3.02 -3.62 -10.87
C LYS A 109 1.92 -4.63 -11.24
N ILE A 110 0.73 -4.48 -10.65
CA ILE A 110 -0.42 -5.36 -10.90
C ILE A 110 -0.93 -5.21 -12.33
N ILE A 111 -1.05 -3.98 -12.85
CA ILE A 111 -1.37 -3.73 -14.27
C ILE A 111 -0.35 -4.43 -15.16
N CYS A 112 0.94 -4.28 -14.86
CA CYS A 112 2.00 -4.91 -15.64
C CYS A 112 1.80 -6.43 -15.67
N ILE A 113 1.69 -7.08 -14.52
CA ILE A 113 1.48 -8.54 -14.42
C ILE A 113 0.22 -8.98 -15.20
N ASN A 114 -0.92 -8.30 -15.00
CA ASN A 114 -2.16 -8.56 -15.73
C ASN A 114 -1.99 -8.44 -17.25
N SER A 115 -1.18 -7.48 -17.71
CA SER A 115 -0.91 -7.32 -19.14
C SER A 115 -0.13 -8.50 -19.71
N PHE A 116 0.82 -9.07 -18.97
CA PHE A 116 1.56 -10.26 -19.38
C PHE A 116 0.67 -11.51 -19.38
N GLU A 117 -0.20 -11.65 -18.38
CA GLU A 117 -1.22 -12.72 -18.32
C GLU A 117 -2.13 -12.68 -19.55
N LYS A 118 -2.77 -11.52 -19.81
CA LYS A 118 -3.69 -11.34 -20.93
C LYS A 118 -3.05 -11.62 -22.28
N ASN A 119 -1.79 -11.19 -22.45
CA ASN A 119 -1.06 -11.36 -23.70
C ASN A 119 -0.34 -12.71 -23.80
N LYS A 120 -0.43 -13.58 -22.77
CA LYS A 120 0.25 -14.89 -22.68
C LYS A 120 1.77 -14.80 -22.95
N LYS A 121 2.39 -13.68 -22.56
CA LYS A 121 3.83 -13.42 -22.71
C LYS A 121 4.60 -13.92 -21.49
N ASN A 122 5.89 -14.19 -21.69
CA ASN A 122 6.79 -14.49 -20.58
C ASN A 122 7.10 -13.20 -19.83
N LEU A 123 6.91 -13.21 -18.52
CA LEU A 123 7.34 -12.18 -17.61
C LEU A 123 8.64 -12.63 -16.95
N LYS A 124 9.66 -11.77 -16.96
CA LYS A 124 10.90 -11.98 -16.23
C LYS A 124 10.83 -11.22 -14.91
N ILE A 125 10.99 -11.93 -13.80
CA ILE A 125 10.92 -11.38 -12.45
C ILE A 125 12.15 -11.75 -11.64
N CYS A 126 12.45 -10.92 -10.64
CA CYS A 126 13.34 -11.26 -9.53
C CYS A 126 12.52 -11.24 -8.24
N THR A 127 12.59 -12.33 -7.48
CA THR A 127 11.95 -12.47 -6.17
C THR A 127 12.86 -13.31 -5.28
N ASN A 128 13.03 -12.90 -4.03
CA ASN A 128 13.89 -13.57 -3.04
C ASN A 128 15.31 -13.84 -3.57
N GLY A 129 15.88 -12.87 -4.30
CA GLY A 129 17.22 -12.94 -4.90
C GLY A 129 17.37 -13.87 -6.10
N SER A 130 16.29 -14.53 -6.52
CA SER A 130 16.30 -15.48 -7.64
C SER A 130 15.54 -14.92 -8.84
N ILE A 131 16.02 -15.21 -10.04
CA ILE A 131 15.39 -14.79 -11.30
C ILE A 131 14.50 -15.93 -11.81
N TYR A 132 13.26 -15.59 -12.17
CA TYR A 132 12.29 -16.48 -12.79
C TYR A 132 11.82 -15.87 -14.10
N GLU A 133 11.60 -16.71 -15.10
CA GLU A 133 11.01 -16.31 -16.36
C GLU A 133 9.93 -17.32 -16.76
N GLY A 134 8.75 -16.81 -17.12
CA GLY A 134 7.70 -17.66 -17.64
C GLY A 134 6.37 -16.94 -17.76
N LYS A 135 5.36 -17.67 -18.23
CA LYS A 135 4.01 -17.12 -18.39
C LYS A 135 3.37 -16.86 -17.04
N VAL A 136 2.69 -15.72 -16.94
CA VAL A 136 1.77 -15.45 -15.85
C VAL A 136 0.51 -16.29 -16.09
N GLU A 137 0.17 -17.15 -15.14
CA GLU A 137 -1.00 -18.02 -15.20
C GLU A 137 -2.23 -17.36 -14.60
N LYS A 138 -2.07 -16.68 -13.45
CA LYS A 138 -3.14 -15.93 -12.77
C LYS A 138 -2.59 -15.03 -11.66
N LEU A 139 -3.31 -13.96 -11.37
CA LEU A 139 -3.28 -13.24 -10.08
C LEU A 139 -4.42 -13.73 -9.18
N PHE A 140 -4.14 -13.94 -7.90
CA PHE A 140 -5.12 -14.44 -6.94
C PHE A 140 -4.79 -14.01 -5.51
N ILE A 141 -5.75 -14.16 -4.60
CA ILE A 141 -5.59 -13.83 -3.18
C ILE A 141 -5.09 -15.08 -2.45
N ASP A 142 -4.06 -14.92 -1.64
CA ASP A 142 -3.57 -15.91 -0.69
C ASP A 142 -4.62 -16.17 0.40
N GLU A 143 -5.03 -17.42 0.57
CA GLU A 143 -6.09 -17.78 1.53
C GLU A 143 -5.65 -17.64 2.99
N GLU A 144 -4.34 -17.73 3.26
CA GLU A 144 -3.81 -17.64 4.63
C GLU A 144 -3.61 -16.18 5.06
N LYS A 145 -2.90 -15.36 4.27
CA LYS A 145 -2.56 -13.98 4.65
C LYS A 145 -3.46 -12.92 4.02
N GLY A 146 -4.24 -13.27 2.99
CA GLY A 146 -5.15 -12.35 2.31
C GLY A 146 -4.48 -11.36 1.34
N TYR A 147 -3.18 -11.51 1.05
CA TYR A 147 -2.43 -10.68 0.10
C TYR A 147 -2.40 -11.29 -1.30
N LEU A 148 -1.97 -10.53 -2.30
CA LEU A 148 -1.92 -10.94 -3.69
C LEU A 148 -0.71 -11.82 -4.00
N MET A 149 -0.98 -12.89 -4.74
CA MET A 149 0.02 -13.74 -5.36
C MET A 149 -0.16 -13.78 -6.87
N ALA A 150 0.95 -13.85 -7.58
CA ALA A 150 0.99 -14.21 -8.98
C ALA A 150 1.51 -15.64 -9.13
N LYS A 151 0.83 -16.46 -9.93
CA LYS A 151 1.33 -17.76 -10.35
C LYS A 151 2.11 -17.60 -11.65
N ILE A 152 3.41 -17.84 -11.63
CA ILE A 152 4.31 -17.69 -12.77
C ILE A 152 5.14 -18.97 -12.89
N ASN A 153 5.10 -19.62 -14.05
CA ASN A 153 5.80 -20.88 -14.30
C ASN A 153 5.57 -21.94 -13.20
N LYS A 154 4.31 -22.20 -12.84
CA LYS A 154 3.88 -23.13 -11.78
C LYS A 154 4.31 -22.77 -10.34
N CYS A 155 5.03 -21.67 -10.14
CA CYS A 155 5.43 -21.18 -8.83
C CYS A 155 4.55 -20.00 -8.41
N ASN A 156 4.22 -19.93 -7.12
CA ASN A 156 3.47 -18.82 -6.55
C ASN A 156 4.44 -17.80 -5.94
N HIS A 157 4.20 -16.52 -6.21
CA HIS A 157 5.04 -15.44 -5.71
C HIS A 157 4.16 -14.30 -5.20
N TYR A 158 4.45 -13.77 -4.01
CA TYR A 158 3.76 -12.57 -3.53
C TYR A 158 4.06 -11.37 -4.42
N VAL A 159 3.03 -10.60 -4.74
CA VAL A 159 3.16 -9.44 -5.64
C VAL A 159 4.09 -8.39 -5.05
N SER A 160 4.04 -8.17 -3.74
CA SER A 160 4.95 -7.31 -2.99
C SER A 160 6.43 -7.64 -3.20
N GLU A 161 6.79 -8.93 -3.25
CA GLU A 161 8.18 -9.42 -3.41
C GLU A 161 8.69 -9.39 -4.85
N ILE A 162 7.80 -9.29 -5.85
CA ILE A 162 8.17 -9.30 -7.27
C ILE A 162 8.85 -7.98 -7.67
N LYS A 163 10.03 -8.08 -8.28
CA LYS A 163 10.68 -7.04 -9.08
C LYS A 163 10.61 -7.45 -10.55
N ILE A 164 9.91 -6.67 -11.36
CA ILE A 164 9.79 -6.93 -12.81
C ILE A 164 11.10 -6.48 -13.48
N LEU A 165 11.67 -7.34 -14.31
CA LEU A 165 12.88 -7.07 -15.08
C LEU A 165 12.46 -6.80 -16.53
N ASN A 166 12.79 -5.62 -17.05
CA ASN A 166 12.59 -5.24 -18.45
C ASN A 166 13.69 -5.80 -19.35
#